data_AF-A0A918DU69-F1
#
_entry.id   AF-A0A918DU69-F1
#
_cell.length_a   1.000
_cell.length_b   1.000
_cell.length_c   1.000
_cell.angle_alpha   90.00
_cell.angle_beta   90.00
_cell.angle_gamma   90.00
#
_symmetry.space_group_name_H-M   'P 1'
#
loop_
_entity.id
_entity.type
_entity.pdbx_description
1 polymer ?
#
loop_
_entity_poly.entity_id
_entity_poly.type
_entity_poly.pdbx_seq_one_letter_code
_entity_poly.pdbx_strand_id
1 'polypeptide(L)'
;MLLALSHPALVAHNAHVDVDVLRRKLTGWECPEVFDTLKLSRRFVPNQMSHKLGSLVEAFKLAEGLSPELRPHRAAYDAVVAARLFQVLATTDSVPRSLDELRDQPSGGGGVEAATLFQL
;
A
#
# COMPACT_ATOMS: atom_id res chain seq x y z
N MET A 1 23.09 -10.66 -4.68
CA MET A 1 21.76 -10.58 -5.30
C MET A 1 20.74 -10.35 -4.19
N LEU A 2 19.95 -9.25 -4.24
CA LEU A 2 18.88 -9.01 -3.26
C LEU A 2 17.68 -9.92 -3.57
N LEU A 3 17.69 -11.17 -3.11
CA LEU A 3 16.61 -12.16 -3.36
C LEU A 3 15.21 -11.66 -2.97
N ALA A 4 15.10 -10.75 -2.01
CA ALA A 4 13.80 -10.16 -1.64
C ALA A 4 13.20 -9.33 -2.79
N LEU A 5 14.03 -8.70 -3.62
CA LEU A 5 13.60 -7.82 -4.71
C LEU A 5 13.37 -8.55 -6.04
N SER A 6 13.61 -9.86 -6.09
CA SER A 6 13.23 -10.72 -7.21
C SER A 6 11.83 -11.34 -7.05
N HIS A 7 11.08 -10.96 -6.01
CA HIS A 7 9.69 -11.39 -5.84
C HIS A 7 8.78 -10.69 -6.86
N PRO A 8 7.68 -11.35 -7.28
CA PRO A 8 6.79 -10.84 -8.32
C PRO A 8 5.97 -9.61 -7.88
N ALA A 9 5.95 -9.31 -6.58
CA ALA A 9 5.21 -8.19 -6.03
C ALA A 9 5.95 -7.51 -4.87
N LEU A 10 5.73 -6.20 -4.74
CA LEU A 10 6.18 -5.34 -3.65
C LEU A 10 4.95 -4.85 -2.88
N VAL A 11 4.93 -5.09 -1.58
CA VAL A 11 3.93 -4.54 -0.66
C VAL A 11 4.59 -3.44 0.17
N ALA A 12 4.04 -2.24 0.12
CA ALA A 12 4.53 -1.11 0.91
C ALA A 12 3.39 -0.16 1.30
N HIS A 13 3.65 0.72 2.26
CA HIS A 13 2.71 1.76 2.65
C HIS A 13 3.13 3.09 2.03
N ASN A 14 2.28 3.67 1.18
CA ASN A 14 2.65 4.81 0.34
C ASN A 14 3.82 4.46 -0.60
N ALA A 15 3.64 3.33 -1.30
CA ALA A 15 4.71 2.56 -1.96
C ALA A 15 5.56 3.34 -2.98
N HIS A 16 5.05 4.44 -3.53
CA HIS A 16 5.81 5.29 -4.45
C HIS A 16 7.12 5.81 -3.82
N VAL A 17 7.14 6.06 -2.51
CA VAL A 17 8.35 6.53 -1.79
C VAL A 17 9.44 5.47 -1.85
N ASP A 18 9.12 4.22 -1.49
CA ASP A 18 10.06 3.10 -1.54
C ASP A 18 10.53 2.81 -2.96
N VAL A 19 9.61 2.77 -3.93
CA VAL A 19 9.92 2.51 -5.35
C VAL A 19 10.86 3.57 -5.91
N ASP A 20 10.65 4.85 -5.60
CA ASP A 20 11.52 5.94 -6.07
C ASP A 20 12.92 5.82 -5.48
N VAL A 21 13.05 5.46 -4.20
CA VAL A 21 14.35 5.22 -3.57
C VAL A 21 15.04 4.02 -4.21
N LEU A 22 14.33 2.90 -4.39
CA LEU A 22 14.88 1.68 -4.97
C LEU A 22 15.35 1.90 -6.41
N ARG A 23 14.56 2.56 -7.26
CA ARG A 23 14.96 2.89 -8.65
C ARG A 23 16.20 3.76 -8.73
N ARG A 24 16.37 4.72 -7.80
CA ARG A 24 17.55 5.58 -7.75
C ARG A 24 18.80 4.84 -7.28
N LYS A 25 18.63 3.86 -6.40
CA LYS A 25 19.75 3.13 -5.77
C LYS A 25 20.14 1.86 -6.49
N LEU A 26 19.21 1.25 -7.22
CA LEU A 26 19.38 -0.03 -7.90
C LEU A 26 19.22 0.19 -9.40
N THR A 27 20.31 0.60 -10.06
CA THR A 27 20.34 0.77 -11.51
C THR A 27 19.95 -0.53 -12.20
N GLY A 28 19.00 -0.46 -13.13
CA GLY A 28 18.50 -1.63 -13.86
C GLY A 28 17.50 -2.49 -13.08
N TRP A 29 17.09 -2.08 -11.87
CA TRP A 29 16.00 -2.76 -11.17
C TRP A 29 14.67 -2.48 -11.86
N GLU A 30 14.02 -3.54 -12.31
CA GLU A 30 12.65 -3.50 -12.80
C GLU A 30 11.69 -3.60 -11.61
N CYS A 31 10.83 -2.59 -11.46
CA CYS A 31 9.85 -2.58 -10.39
C CYS A 31 8.81 -3.67 -10.65
N PRO A 32 8.61 -4.63 -9.72
CA PRO A 32 7.56 -5.63 -9.84
C PRO A 32 6.17 -4.99 -9.64
N GLU A 33 5.12 -5.82 -9.65
CA GLU A 33 3.78 -5.38 -9.27
C GLU A 33 3.80 -4.72 -7.88
N VAL A 34 3.04 -3.66 -7.66
CA VAL A 34 3.05 -2.90 -6.41
C VAL A 34 1.67 -2.89 -5.78
N PHE A 35 1.60 -3.28 -4.52
CA PHE A 35 0.41 -3.16 -3.67
C PHE A 35 0.63 -2.07 -2.63
N ASP A 36 0.00 -0.91 -2.84
CA ASP A 36 0.08 0.23 -1.94
C ASP A 36 -0.98 0.15 -0.84
N THR A 37 -0.57 -0.28 0.35
CA THR A 37 -1.47 -0.45 1.50
C THR A 37 -2.13 0.86 1.95
N LEU A 38 -1.56 2.03 1.63
CA LEU A 38 -2.24 3.31 1.89
C LEU A 38 -3.48 3.44 1.03
N LYS A 39 -3.36 3.19 -0.28
CA LYS A 39 -4.50 3.24 -1.21
C LYS A 39 -5.54 2.16 -0.89
N LEU A 40 -5.07 0.94 -0.62
CA LEU A 40 -5.94 -0.17 -0.25
C LEU A 40 -6.69 0.10 1.06
N SER A 41 -6.03 0.70 2.07
CA SER A 41 -6.70 1.06 3.32
C SER A 41 -7.82 2.08 3.10
N ARG A 42 -7.59 3.10 2.26
CA ARG A 42 -8.63 4.08 1.91
C ARG A 42 -9.82 3.45 1.19
N ARG A 43 -9.57 2.41 0.39
CA ARG A 43 -10.61 1.72 -0.38
C ARG A 43 -11.43 0.76 0.48
N PHE A 44 -10.78 -0.06 1.31
CA PHE A 44 -11.43 -1.19 1.98
C PHE A 44 -11.78 -0.93 3.44
N VAL A 45 -11.16 0.07 4.08
CA VAL A 45 -11.49 0.49 5.45
C VAL A 45 -11.64 2.02 5.52
N PRO A 46 -12.53 2.63 4.72
CA PRO A 46 -12.59 4.08 4.54
C PRO A 46 -12.93 4.87 5.81
N ASN A 47 -13.53 4.22 6.81
CA ASN A 47 -14.01 4.86 8.05
C ASN A 47 -12.93 4.95 9.14
N GLN A 48 -11.67 4.66 8.82
CA GLN A 48 -10.57 4.83 9.77
C GLN A 48 -10.30 6.30 10.04
N MET A 49 -10.11 6.66 11.31
CA MET A 49 -9.80 8.04 11.72
C MET A 49 -8.54 8.60 11.05
N SER A 50 -7.58 7.73 10.72
CA SER A 50 -6.41 8.07 9.94
C SER A 50 -5.89 6.84 9.18
N HIS A 51 -5.41 7.07 7.97
CA HIS A 51 -4.77 6.05 7.13
C HIS A 51 -3.23 6.06 7.22
N LYS A 52 -2.64 6.82 8.17
CA LYS A 52 -1.21 6.72 8.45
C LYS A 52 -0.89 5.33 8.98
N LEU A 53 0.25 4.76 8.58
CA LEU A 53 0.66 3.42 9.01
C LEU A 53 0.56 3.21 10.52
N GLY A 54 1.11 4.14 11.33
CA GLY A 54 1.04 4.05 12.78
C GLY A 54 -0.39 4.00 13.33
N SER A 55 -1.32 4.78 12.76
CA SER A 55 -2.73 4.75 13.19
C SER A 55 -3.40 3.42 12.84
N LEU A 56 -3.09 2.85 11.68
CA LEU A 56 -3.61 1.55 11.27
C LEU A 56 -2.99 0.41 12.09
N VAL A 57 -1.72 0.54 12.50
CA VAL A 57 -1.07 -0.40 13.42
C VAL A 57 -1.83 -0.50 14.73
N GLU A 58 -2.18 0.65 15.33
CA GLU A 58 -2.95 0.67 16.57
C GLU A 58 -4.37 0.12 16.36
N ALA A 59 -5.07 0.59 15.31
CA ALA A 59 -6.46 0.21 15.03
C ALA A 59 -6.63 -1.31 14.80
N PHE A 60 -5.69 -1.95 14.12
CA PHE A 60 -5.72 -3.37 13.80
C PHE A 60 -4.76 -4.21 14.64
N LYS A 61 -4.14 -3.62 15.67
CA LYS A 61 -3.21 -4.32 16.59
C LYS A 61 -2.07 -5.04 15.86
N LEU A 62 -1.56 -4.45 14.79
CA LEU A 62 -0.60 -5.10 13.89
C LEU A 62 0.77 -5.37 14.52
N ALA A 63 1.06 -4.74 15.65
CA ALA A 63 2.32 -4.94 16.39
C ALA A 63 2.27 -6.11 17.38
N GLU A 64 1.09 -6.71 17.64
CA GLU A 64 0.98 -7.79 18.63
C GLU A 64 1.88 -8.99 18.26
N GLY A 65 2.66 -9.47 19.22
CA GLY A 65 3.58 -10.58 19.03
C GLY A 65 4.85 -10.27 18.22
N LEU A 66 5.13 -9.01 17.87
CA LEU A 66 6.44 -8.61 17.34
C LEU A 66 7.49 -8.58 18.46
N SER A 67 8.74 -8.88 18.10
CA SER A 67 9.88 -8.72 19.01
C SER A 67 10.00 -7.26 19.47
N PRO A 68 10.29 -7.00 20.76
CA PRO A 68 10.49 -5.64 21.28
C PRO A 68 11.71 -4.92 20.65
N GLU A 69 12.57 -5.65 19.94
CA GLU A 69 13.67 -5.07 19.16
C GLU A 69 13.20 -4.41 17.86
N LEU A 70 12.03 -4.79 17.34
CA LEU A 70 11.38 -4.14 16.21
C LEU A 70 10.59 -2.94 16.73
N ARG A 71 11.11 -1.74 16.46
CA ARG A 71 10.51 -0.47 16.93
C ARG A 71 9.91 0.33 15.78
N PRO A 72 8.84 1.10 16.01
CA PRO A 72 8.30 2.05 15.04
C PRO A 72 9.36 2.96 14.43
N HIS A 73 9.16 3.35 13.16
CA HIS A 73 10.09 4.20 12.38
C HIS A 73 11.42 3.54 12.01
N ARG A 74 11.56 2.24 12.25
CA ARG A 74 12.61 1.41 11.65
C ARG A 74 12.04 0.76 10.41
N ALA A 75 12.75 0.87 9.28
CA ALA A 75 12.28 0.31 8.00
C ALA A 75 11.88 -1.18 8.11
N ALA A 76 12.59 -1.97 8.92
CA ALA A 76 12.24 -3.37 9.16
C ALA A 76 10.90 -3.54 9.88
N TYR A 77 10.61 -2.70 10.87
CA TYR A 77 9.30 -2.69 11.54
C TYR A 77 8.21 -2.28 10.57
N ASP A 78 8.41 -1.17 9.86
CA ASP A 78 7.41 -0.62 8.93
C ASP A 78 7.08 -1.62 7.82
N ALA A 79 8.07 -2.35 7.29
CA ALA A 79 7.87 -3.41 6.31
C ALA A 79 7.03 -4.57 6.87
N VAL A 80 7.31 -5.02 8.10
CA VAL A 80 6.55 -6.12 8.73
C VAL A 80 5.11 -5.72 8.99
N VAL A 81 4.87 -4.53 9.56
CA VAL A 81 3.51 -4.09 9.83
C VAL A 81 2.74 -3.73 8.56
N ALA A 82 3.41 -3.26 7.50
CA ALA A 82 2.78 -3.07 6.20
C ALA A 82 2.35 -4.41 5.57
N ALA A 83 3.17 -5.47 5.70
CA ALA A 83 2.79 -6.81 5.26
C ALA A 83 1.58 -7.36 6.05
N ARG A 84 1.56 -7.16 7.37
CA ARG A 84 0.40 -7.53 8.20
C ARG A 84 -0.85 -6.73 7.84
N LEU A 85 -0.70 -5.42 7.59
CA LEU A 85 -1.80 -4.57 7.12
C LEU A 85 -2.36 -5.10 5.80
N PHE A 86 -1.50 -5.47 4.85
CA PHE A 86 -1.94 -6.05 3.58
C PHE A 86 -2.77 -7.32 3.79
N GLN A 87 -2.33 -8.22 4.69
CA GLN A 87 -3.10 -9.42 5.05
C GLN A 87 -4.47 -9.04 5.62
N VAL A 88 -4.55 -8.09 6.55
CA VAL A 88 -5.83 -7.61 7.11
C VAL A 88 -6.74 -7.06 6.01
N LEU A 89 -6.21 -6.23 5.11
CA LEU A 89 -7.00 -5.67 4.01
C LEU A 89 -7.49 -6.74 3.03
N ALA A 90 -6.70 -7.80 2.82
CA ALA A 90 -7.10 -8.94 2.02
C ALA A 90 -8.21 -9.78 2.69
N THR A 91 -8.34 -9.75 4.02
CA THR A 91 -9.24 -10.65 4.77
C THR A 91 -10.24 -9.93 5.69
N THR A 92 -10.40 -8.61 5.57
CA THR A 92 -11.29 -7.85 6.49
C THR A 92 -12.78 -8.08 6.22
N ASP A 93 -13.14 -8.68 5.09
CA ASP A 93 -14.52 -9.06 4.76
C ASP A 93 -14.74 -10.55 5.05
N SER A 94 -16.00 -10.99 5.09
CA SER A 94 -16.36 -12.40 5.31
C SER A 94 -15.79 -13.36 4.26
N VAL A 95 -15.41 -12.86 3.09
CA VAL A 95 -14.74 -13.60 2.01
C VAL A 95 -13.40 -12.92 1.73
N PRO A 96 -12.27 -13.65 1.72
CA PRO A 96 -10.99 -13.10 1.32
C PRO A 96 -11.03 -12.52 -0.10
N ARG A 97 -10.43 -11.35 -0.28
CA ARG A 97 -10.30 -10.69 -1.57
C ARG A 97 -9.32 -11.42 -2.47
N SER A 98 -9.64 -11.46 -3.76
CA SER A 98 -8.72 -11.90 -4.82
C SER A 98 -7.59 -10.89 -5.04
N LEU A 99 -6.49 -11.34 -5.68
CA LEU A 99 -5.41 -10.43 -6.09
C LEU A 99 -5.90 -9.35 -7.06
N ASP A 100 -6.84 -9.69 -7.94
CA ASP A 100 -7.42 -8.74 -8.91
C ASP A 100 -8.15 -7.59 -8.21
N GLU A 101 -8.83 -7.87 -7.09
CA GLU A 101 -9.47 -6.83 -6.27
C GLU A 101 -8.45 -5.96 -5.54
N LEU A 102 -7.32 -6.54 -5.12
CA LEU A 102 -6.23 -5.86 -4.43
C LEU A 102 -5.33 -5.05 -5.36
N ARG A 103 -5.41 -5.25 -6.69
CA ARG A 103 -4.68 -4.41 -7.65
C ARG A 103 -5.21 -2.97 -7.64
N ASP A 104 -4.29 -2.03 -7.84
CA ASP A 104 -4.64 -0.63 -8.07
C ASP A 104 -5.54 -0.55 -9.31
N GLN A 105 -6.79 -0.15 -9.12
CA GLN A 105 -7.66 0.24 -10.23
C GLN A 105 -7.34 1.68 -10.59
N PRO A 106 -7.31 2.06 -11.89
CA PRO A 106 -7.20 3.45 -12.27
C PRO A 106 -8.32 4.21 -11.57
N SER A 107 -7.95 5.17 -10.72
CA SER A 107 -8.90 6.10 -10.13
C SER A 107 -9.64 6.76 -11.28
N GLY A 108 -10.92 6.42 -11.45
CA GLY A 108 -11.81 7.07 -12.39
C GLY A 108 -11.95 8.55 -12.02
N GLY A 109 -10.99 9.36 -12.44
CA GLY A 109 -11.14 10.80 -12.51
C GLY A 109 -12.11 11.09 -13.64
N GLY A 110 -13.35 11.42 -13.29
CA GLY A 110 -14.39 11.80 -14.23
C GLY A 110 -13.91 12.96 -15.11
N GLY A 111 -13.58 12.64 -16.36
CA GLY A 111 -13.51 13.59 -17.44
C GLY A 111 -14.75 13.44 -18.31
N VAL A 112 -15.85 14.11 -17.95
CA VAL A 112 -16.89 14.56 -18.89
C VAL A 112 -17.54 15.84 -18.33
N GLU A 113 -17.71 16.82 -19.21
CA GLU A 113 -18.26 18.19 -19.07
C GLU A 113 -17.37 19.23 -18.36
N ALA A 114 -16.93 20.33 -18.97
CA ALA A 114 -17.61 21.15 -19.98
C ALA A 114 -16.66 21.54 -21.13
N ALA A 115 -16.96 21.02 -22.32
CA ALA A 115 -16.51 21.58 -23.60
C ALA A 115 -17.71 22.17 -24.34
N THR A 116 -18.39 23.12 -23.71
CA THR A 116 -19.35 24.02 -24.37
C THR A 116 -19.40 25.32 -23.60
N LEU A 117 -18.65 26.34 -24.03
CA LEU A 117 -18.99 27.77 -23.85
C LEU A 117 -17.88 28.64 -24.48
N PHE A 118 -17.82 28.63 -25.82
CA PHE A 118 -17.40 29.79 -26.61
C PHE A 118 -18.10 29.73 -27.96
N GLN A 119 -19.35 30.15 -27.98
CA GLN A 119 -19.93 30.88 -29.10
C GLN A 119 -20.86 31.92 -28.51
N LEU A 120 -20.40 33.17 -28.51
CA LEU A 120 -21.10 34.38 -28.94
C LEU A 120 -20.05 35.50 -29.03
#